data_AF-A0A2A6ZVN2-F1
#
_entry.id   AF-A0A2A6ZVN2-F1
#
_cell.length_a   1.000
_cell.length_b   1.000
_cell.length_c   1.000
_cell.angle_alpha   90.00
_cell.angle_beta   90.00
_cell.angle_gamma   90.00
#
_symmetry.space_group_name_H-M   'P 1'
#
loop_
_entity.id
_entity.type
_entity.pdbx_description
1 polymer ?
#
loop_
_entity_poly.entity_id
_entity_poly.type
_entity_poly.pdbx_seq_one_letter_code
_entity_poly.pdbx_strand_id
1 'polypeptide(L)'
;MKTFDKSSKLEHVAYDIRGPVLDEANRMIAKGEKILRLNTGNPAEFGFTAPDEVIRDLIMNVRNSEGYSDSKGIFSARKAIMQYCQLKGFPNVDIDDIYIGNGVSEMIPMSMQALLDDGDEVLV
;
A
#
# COMPACT_ATOMS: atom_id res chain seq x y z
N MET A 1 -8.52 -37.19 10.89
CA MET A 1 -8.41 -35.73 11.06
C MET A 1 -8.24 -35.13 9.67
N LYS A 2 -9.04 -34.14 9.27
CA LYS A 2 -8.98 -33.56 7.93
C LYS A 2 -7.94 -32.43 7.93
N THR A 3 -6.95 -32.51 7.05
CA THR A 3 -5.92 -31.47 6.90
C THR A 3 -6.50 -30.34 6.04
N PHE A 4 -6.21 -29.09 6.40
CA PHE A 4 -6.60 -27.91 5.65
C PHE A 4 -5.32 -27.19 5.22
N ASP A 5 -4.96 -27.37 3.96
CA ASP A 5 -3.78 -26.73 3.37
C ASP A 5 -4.13 -25.34 2.80
N LYS A 6 -3.09 -24.56 2.48
CA LYS A 6 -3.27 -23.26 1.80
C LYS A 6 -3.95 -23.46 0.43
N SER A 7 -4.69 -22.45 -0.02
CA SER A 7 -5.25 -22.46 -1.38
C SER A 7 -4.15 -22.60 -2.43
N SER A 8 -4.43 -23.34 -3.51
CA SER A 8 -3.50 -23.50 -4.64
C SER A 8 -3.08 -22.17 -5.27
N LYS A 9 -3.91 -21.11 -5.17
CA LYS A 9 -3.58 -19.75 -5.61
C LYS A 9 -2.35 -19.15 -4.92
N LEU A 10 -1.94 -19.70 -3.77
CA LEU A 10 -0.79 -19.26 -2.98
C LEU A 10 0.43 -20.19 -3.14
N GLU A 11 0.40 -21.15 -4.05
CA GLU A 11 1.53 -22.08 -4.25
C GLU A 11 2.79 -21.36 -4.73
N HIS A 12 2.64 -20.39 -5.64
CA HIS A 12 3.74 -19.66 -6.28
C HIS A 12 3.91 -18.21 -5.77
N VAL A 13 3.17 -17.82 -4.73
CA VAL A 13 3.27 -16.47 -4.16
C VAL A 13 4.43 -16.42 -3.17
N ALA A 14 5.43 -15.58 -3.45
CA ALA A 14 6.55 -15.30 -2.56
C ALA A 14 6.73 -13.79 -2.38
N TYR A 15 6.52 -13.30 -1.15
CA TYR A 15 6.73 -11.90 -0.77
C TYR A 15 7.61 -11.83 0.48
N ASP A 16 8.88 -12.20 0.31
CA ASP A 16 9.76 -12.59 1.41
C ASP A 16 10.62 -11.45 1.99
N ILE A 17 10.25 -10.18 1.74
CA ILE A 17 10.82 -9.03 2.47
C ILE A 17 10.63 -9.20 3.99
N ARG A 18 9.63 -10.00 4.38
CA ARG A 18 9.31 -10.41 5.76
C ARG A 18 9.37 -11.94 5.96
N GLY A 19 10.29 -12.62 5.28
CA GLY A 19 10.47 -14.06 5.37
C GLY A 19 11.33 -14.53 6.56
N PRO A 20 11.86 -15.77 6.53
CA PRO A 20 12.57 -16.40 7.65
C PRO A 20 13.78 -15.62 8.19
N VAL A 21 14.43 -14.82 7.35
CA VAL A 21 15.53 -13.93 7.76
C VAL A 21 15.04 -12.86 8.75
N LEU A 22 13.83 -12.33 8.54
CA LEU A 22 13.23 -11.37 9.46
C LEU A 22 12.84 -12.06 10.78
N ASP A 23 12.38 -13.31 10.75
CA ASP A 23 12.07 -14.07 11.97
C ASP A 23 13.31 -14.22 12.85
N GLU A 24 14.45 -14.54 12.25
CA GLU A 24 15.71 -14.64 12.99
C GLU A 24 16.18 -13.28 13.50
N ALA A 25 16.08 -12.22 12.68
CA ALA A 25 16.38 -10.86 13.12
C ALA A 25 15.51 -10.44 14.32
N ASN A 26 14.21 -10.75 14.29
CA ASN A 26 13.29 -10.49 15.41
C ASN A 26 13.67 -11.29 16.66
N ARG A 27 14.10 -12.55 16.49
CA ARG A 27 14.59 -13.38 17.60
C ARG A 27 15.84 -12.78 18.24
N MET A 28 16.78 -12.27 17.45
CA MET A 28 17.99 -11.59 17.94
C MET A 28 17.62 -10.29 18.67
N ILE A 29 16.71 -9.48 18.11
CA ILE A 29 16.19 -8.27 18.76
C ILE A 29 15.55 -8.60 20.11
N ALA A 30 14.75 -9.66 20.19
CA ALA A 30 14.11 -10.11 21.43
C ALA A 30 15.13 -10.53 22.51
N LYS A 31 16.35 -10.92 22.12
CA LYS A 31 17.47 -11.21 23.03
C LYS A 31 18.25 -9.96 23.46
N GLY A 32 17.85 -8.77 22.98
CA GLY A 32 18.52 -7.50 23.26
C GLY A 32 19.65 -7.16 22.29
N GLU A 33 19.80 -7.92 21.19
CA GLU A 33 20.79 -7.60 20.17
C GLU A 33 20.34 -6.40 19.33
N LYS A 34 21.28 -5.51 19.03
CA LYS A 34 21.01 -4.36 18.17
C LYS A 34 21.14 -4.77 16.70
N ILE A 35 20.02 -4.88 16.01
CA ILE A 35 19.97 -5.18 14.58
C ILE A 35 19.67 -3.90 13.78
N LEU A 36 20.55 -3.56 12.83
CA LEU A 36 20.27 -2.53 11.84
C LEU A 36 19.52 -3.15 10.67
N ARG A 37 18.26 -2.75 10.50
CA ARG A 37 17.38 -3.27 9.45
C ARG A 37 17.49 -2.42 8.19
N LEU A 38 18.16 -2.94 7.17
CA LEU A 38 18.24 -2.33 5.84
C LEU A 38 17.33 -3.04 4.83
N ASN A 39 16.36 -3.83 5.32
CA ASN A 39 15.49 -4.67 4.49
C ASN A 39 14.17 -3.99 4.09
N THR A 40 13.75 -2.94 4.79
CA THR A 40 12.48 -2.24 4.55
C THR A 40 12.71 -0.78 4.21
N GLY A 41 12.03 -0.30 3.16
CA GLY A 41 11.97 1.12 2.83
C GLY A 41 10.99 1.89 3.73
N ASN A 42 11.10 1.75 5.06
CA ASN A 42 10.25 2.45 6.03
C ASN A 42 10.95 3.72 6.51
N PRO A 43 10.61 4.93 6.02
CA PRO A 43 11.37 6.14 6.35
C PRO A 43 11.31 6.51 7.85
N ALA A 44 10.21 6.16 8.53
CA ALA A 44 10.02 6.50 9.94
C ALA A 44 11.06 5.81 10.86
N GLU A 45 11.50 4.60 10.51
CA GLU A 45 12.57 3.89 11.23
C GLU A 45 13.93 4.62 11.16
N PHE A 46 14.08 5.53 10.21
CA PHE A 46 15.28 6.34 10.00
C PHE A 46 15.08 7.82 10.35
N GLY A 47 13.99 8.16 11.06
CA GLY A 47 13.74 9.52 11.57
C GLY A 47 13.14 10.48 10.56
N PHE A 48 12.68 10.01 9.39
CA PHE A 48 11.89 10.82 8.48
C PHE A 48 10.45 10.91 8.98
N THR A 49 9.97 12.13 9.21
CA THR A 49 8.60 12.40 9.64
C THR A 49 7.79 13.00 8.50
N ALA A 50 6.46 12.85 8.59
CA ALA A 50 5.56 13.56 7.68
C ALA A 50 5.69 15.08 7.88
N PRO A 51 5.48 15.90 6.83
CA PRO A 51 5.43 17.35 6.98
C PRO A 51 4.32 17.82 7.92
N ASP A 52 4.55 18.91 8.65
CA ASP A 52 3.64 19.42 9.68
C ASP A 52 2.26 19.80 9.10
N GLU A 53 2.23 20.33 7.89
CA GLU A 53 1.00 20.68 7.18
C GLU A 53 0.10 19.46 6.93
N VAL A 54 0.68 18.30 6.61
CA VAL A 54 -0.07 17.05 6.40
C VAL A 54 -0.71 16.59 7.71
N ILE A 55 0.06 16.61 8.80
CA ILE A 55 -0.42 16.21 10.12
C ILE A 55 -1.53 17.16 10.60
N ARG A 56 -1.34 18.47 10.42
CA ARG A 56 -2.33 19.49 10.79
C ARG A 56 -3.65 19.30 10.04
N ASP A 57 -3.60 19.13 8.73
CA ASP A 57 -4.80 18.98 7.91
C ASP A 57 -5.55 17.68 8.23
N LEU A 58 -4.82 16.60 8.54
CA LEU A 58 -5.40 15.35 9.01
C LEU A 58 -6.17 15.55 10.33
N ILE A 59 -5.55 16.21 11.32
CA ILE A 59 -6.19 16.50 12.61
C ILE A 59 -7.43 17.37 12.42
N MET A 60 -7.37 18.39 11.55
CA MET A 60 -8.50 19.29 11.30
C MET A 60 -9.70 18.58 10.66
N ASN A 61 -9.46 17.56 9.83
CA ASN A 61 -10.51 16.85 9.11
C ASN A 61 -10.99 15.56 9.78
N VAL A 62 -10.38 15.13 10.89
CA VAL A 62 -10.66 13.84 11.53
C VAL A 62 -12.14 13.64 11.87
N ARG A 63 -12.79 14.65 12.44
CA ARG A 63 -14.22 14.60 12.81
C ARG A 63 -15.15 14.53 11.61
N ASN A 64 -14.76 15.16 10.50
CA ASN A 64 -15.55 15.16 9.26
C ASN A 64 -15.33 13.89 8.42
N SER A 65 -14.42 13.01 8.86
CA SER A 65 -13.98 11.82 8.12
C SER A 65 -14.31 10.51 8.87
N GLU A 66 -15.24 10.55 9.84
CA GLU A 66 -15.65 9.37 10.62
C GLU A 66 -16.52 8.38 9.81
N GLY A 67 -17.23 8.88 8.80
CA GLY A 67 -18.11 8.08 7.94
C GLY A 67 -17.41 7.54 6.69
N TYR A 68 -18.06 6.58 6.02
CA TYR A 68 -17.63 6.11 4.71
C TYR A 68 -17.65 7.23 3.68
N SER A 69 -16.61 7.27 2.84
CA SER A 69 -16.59 8.12 1.65
C SER A 69 -17.20 7.39 0.45
N ASP A 70 -17.24 8.09 -0.69
CA ASP A 70 -17.41 7.45 -2.00
C ASP A 70 -16.38 6.32 -2.21
N SER A 71 -16.76 5.28 -2.95
CA SER A 71 -15.93 4.09 -3.15
C SER A 71 -14.65 4.37 -3.94
N LYS A 72 -14.59 5.43 -4.74
CA LYS A 72 -13.35 5.88 -5.41
C LYS A 72 -12.49 6.77 -4.51
N GLY A 73 -13.02 7.22 -3.37
CA GLY A 73 -12.39 8.15 -2.44
C GLY A 73 -12.97 9.57 -2.50
N ILE A 74 -12.55 10.39 -1.55
CA ILE A 74 -13.05 11.77 -1.35
C ILE A 74 -12.76 12.63 -2.59
N PHE A 75 -13.78 13.35 -3.07
CA PHE A 75 -13.71 14.18 -4.27
C PHE A 75 -12.53 15.17 -4.27
N SER A 76 -12.30 15.88 -3.17
CA SER A 76 -11.21 16.87 -3.05
C SER A 76 -9.83 16.23 -3.24
N ALA A 77 -9.60 15.07 -2.64
CA ALA A 77 -8.36 14.32 -2.79
C ALA A 77 -8.17 13.84 -4.24
N ARG A 78 -9.21 13.29 -4.87
CA ARG A 78 -9.17 12.88 -6.28
C ARG A 78 -8.91 14.07 -7.21
N LYS A 79 -9.53 15.23 -6.96
CA LYS A 79 -9.30 16.45 -7.73
C LYS A 79 -7.86 16.95 -7.61
N ALA A 80 -7.27 16.90 -6.43
CA ALA A 80 -5.87 17.25 -6.22
C ALA A 80 -4.91 16.33 -7.00
N ILE A 81 -5.17 15.01 -7.00
CA ILE A 81 -4.41 14.04 -7.80
C ILE A 81 -4.56 14.35 -9.30
N MET A 82 -5.78 14.59 -9.77
CA MET A 82 -6.06 14.95 -11.16
C MET A 82 -5.26 16.19 -11.61
N GLN A 83 -5.26 17.25 -10.80
CA GLN A 83 -4.49 18.47 -11.04
C GLN A 83 -2.97 18.21 -11.04
N TYR A 84 -2.49 17.35 -10.13
CA TYR A 84 -1.09 16.95 -10.11
C TYR A 84 -0.69 16.19 -11.38
N CYS A 85 -1.53 15.27 -11.87
CA CYS A 85 -1.34 14.60 -13.15
C CYS A 85 -1.26 15.59 -14.32
N GLN A 86 -2.14 16.60 -14.35
CA GLN A 86 -2.09 17.67 -15.35
C GLN A 86 -0.77 18.46 -15.30
N LEU A 87 -0.29 18.82 -14.10
CA LEU A 87 1.00 19.48 -13.91
C LEU A 87 2.19 18.62 -14.36
N LYS A 88 2.06 17.29 -14.26
CA LYS A 88 3.04 16.32 -14.75
C LYS A 88 2.91 16.01 -16.25
N GLY A 89 1.94 16.59 -16.93
CA GLY A 89 1.72 16.39 -18.37
C GLY A 89 1.08 15.05 -18.73
N PHE A 90 0.40 14.39 -17.79
CA PHE A 90 -0.37 13.18 -18.11
C PHE A 90 -1.58 13.57 -18.97
N PRO A 91 -1.75 12.98 -20.17
CA PRO A 91 -2.86 13.31 -21.04
C PRO A 91 -4.16 12.72 -20.49
N ASN A 92 -5.25 13.47 -20.61
CA ASN A 92 -6.64 12.99 -20.48
C ASN A 92 -7.00 12.28 -19.16
N VAL A 93 -6.38 12.65 -18.03
CA VAL A 93 -6.81 12.15 -16.70
C VAL A 93 -8.03 12.95 -16.23
N ASP A 94 -9.16 12.29 -16.06
CA ASP A 94 -10.36 12.84 -15.44
C ASP A 94 -10.53 12.32 -14.00
N ILE A 95 -11.46 12.93 -13.26
CA ILE A 95 -11.73 12.61 -11.86
C ILE A 95 -12.29 11.20 -11.64
N ASP A 96 -12.89 10.63 -12.68
CA ASP A 96 -13.45 9.28 -12.66
C ASP A 96 -12.42 8.19 -12.90
N ASP A 97 -11.23 8.56 -13.37
CA ASP A 97 -10.10 7.64 -13.61
C ASP A 97 -9.27 7.39 -12.33
N ILE A 98 -9.59 8.09 -11.24
CA ILE A 98 -8.78 8.10 -10.01
C ILE A 98 -9.47 7.32 -8.91
N TYR A 99 -8.75 6.34 -8.38
CA TYR A 99 -9.17 5.51 -7.25
C TYR A 99 -8.16 5.67 -6.10
N ILE A 100 -8.67 5.95 -4.90
CA ILE A 100 -7.88 6.04 -3.68
C ILE A 100 -8.11 4.77 -2.86
N GLY A 101 -7.04 4.03 -2.58
CA GLY A 101 -7.06 2.85 -1.73
C GLY A 101 -6.11 2.95 -0.54
N ASN A 102 -6.02 1.87 0.22
CA ASN A 102 -5.19 1.67 1.39
C ASN A 102 -3.73 1.42 1.00
N GLY A 103 -3.13 2.44 0.39
CA GLY A 103 -1.81 2.35 -0.22
C GLY A 103 -1.83 1.56 -1.53
N VAL A 104 -0.73 1.66 -2.28
CA VAL A 104 -0.60 1.02 -3.60
C VAL A 104 -0.68 -0.50 -3.51
N SER A 105 -0.30 -1.09 -2.38
CA SER A 105 -0.36 -2.54 -2.11
C SER A 105 -1.76 -3.12 -2.19
N GLU A 106 -2.81 -2.32 -1.99
CA GLU A 106 -4.19 -2.75 -2.20
C GLU A 106 -4.61 -2.61 -3.67
N MET A 107 -4.16 -1.55 -4.33
CA MET A 107 -4.55 -1.22 -5.71
C MET A 107 -3.92 -2.16 -6.75
N ILE A 108 -2.68 -2.61 -6.53
CA ILE A 108 -2.00 -3.58 -7.41
C ILE A 108 -2.84 -4.86 -7.56
N PRO A 109 -3.14 -5.61 -6.49
CA PRO A 109 -3.91 -6.85 -6.62
C PRO A 109 -5.32 -6.59 -7.12
N MET A 110 -5.97 -5.47 -6.78
CA MET A 110 -7.27 -5.11 -7.37
C MET A 110 -7.18 -4.99 -8.90
N SER A 111 -6.16 -4.30 -9.42
CA SER A 111 -5.98 -4.14 -10.88
C SER A 111 -5.71 -5.48 -11.57
N MET A 112 -4.90 -6.36 -10.95
CA MET A 112 -4.58 -7.66 -11.53
C MET A 112 -5.79 -8.61 -11.48
N GLN A 113 -6.53 -8.63 -10.36
CA GLN A 113 -7.74 -9.46 -10.22
C GLN A 113 -8.86 -9.02 -11.15
N ALA A 114 -8.94 -7.73 -11.47
CA ALA A 114 -9.95 -7.21 -12.39
C ALA A 114 -9.60 -7.45 -13.87
N LEU A 115 -8.32 -7.72 -14.18
CA LEU A 115 -7.81 -7.81 -15.55
C LEU A 115 -7.55 -9.25 -16.02
N LEU A 116 -6.98 -10.11 -15.16
CA LEU A 116 -6.40 -11.39 -15.56
C LEU A 116 -7.36 -12.57 -15.36
N ASP A 117 -7.41 -13.46 -16.36
CA ASP A 117 -7.97 -14.80 -16.27
C ASP A 117 -6.87 -15.86 -16.07
N ASP A 118 -7.27 -17.11 -15.76
CA ASP A 118 -6.33 -18.23 -15.59
C ASP A 118 -5.57 -18.52 -16.89
N GLY A 119 -4.25 -18.36 -16.87
CA GLY A 119 -3.36 -18.58 -18.02
C GLY A 119 -2.84 -17.28 -18.66
N ASP A 120 -3.34 -16.12 -18.25
CA ASP A 120 -2.81 -14.83 -18.68
C ASP A 120 -1.41 -14.55 -18.09
N GLU A 121 -0.61 -13.80 -18.84
CA GLU A 121 0.76 -13.43 -18.45
C GLU A 121 0.91 -11.90 -18.35
N VAL A 122 1.70 -11.43 -17.37
CA VAL A 122 2.03 -10.02 -17.18
C VAL A 122 3.54 -9.84 -17.28
N LEU A 123 3.99 -8.88 -18.09
CA LEU A 123 5.39 -8.48 -18.13
C LEU A 123 5.73 -7.68 -16.86
N VAL A 124 6.72 -8.15 -16.10
CA VAL A 124 7.19 -7.55 -14.84
C VAL A 124 8.62 -7.05 -14.98
#